data_AF-A0A812YXH7-F1
#
_entry.id   AF-A0A812YXH7-F1
#
_cell.length_a   1.000
_cell.length_b   1.000
_cell.length_c   1.000
_cell.angle_alpha   90.00
_cell.angle_beta   90.00
_cell.angle_gamma   90.00
#
_symmetry.space_group_name_H-M   'P 1'
#
loop_
_entity.id
_entity.type
_entity.pdbx_description
1 polymer ?
#
loop_
_entity_poly.entity_id
_entity_poly.type
_entity_poly.pdbx_seq_one_letter_code
_entity_poly.pdbx_strand_id
1 'polypeptide(L)'
;MARIVRRGLRLPGLPLFSLGQPWHSVMNSEGKLALSLYQRQYVDVARKILASNKQFGYAESYPPREGTSGVLALVEDFRWIGEDSEHHVPGYGSGSQVQLLSASGGRFRILKMSKETVDGLELYRAHVQLFAERDLTRGAGAEAMAYWNDKTAGPEEGSRATSVLTSATRCACARQLQTAKS
;
A
#
# COMPACT_ATOMS: atom_id res chain seq x y z
N MET A 1 -6.46 -14.83 36.40
CA MET A 1 -6.85 -13.85 35.36
C MET A 1 -5.99 -14.08 34.12
N ALA A 2 -6.46 -14.86 33.14
CA ALA A 2 -5.71 -15.13 31.92
C ALA A 2 -5.86 -13.95 30.95
N ARG A 3 -4.79 -13.20 30.73
CA ARG A 3 -4.76 -12.10 29.76
C ARG A 3 -4.68 -12.73 28.36
N ILE A 4 -5.84 -12.96 27.72
CA ILE A 4 -5.89 -13.43 26.33
C ILE A 4 -5.35 -12.30 25.45
N VAL A 5 -4.05 -12.36 25.16
CA VAL A 5 -3.42 -11.54 24.12
C VAL A 5 -4.04 -12.02 22.80
N ARG A 6 -5.06 -11.31 22.31
CA ARG A 6 -5.62 -11.55 20.98
C ARG A 6 -4.52 -11.27 19.96
N ARG A 7 -3.76 -12.30 19.60
CA ARG A 7 -2.71 -12.25 18.58
C ARG A 7 -3.35 -11.72 17.31
N GLY A 8 -2.79 -10.65 16.72
CA GLY A 8 -3.30 -10.06 15.48
C GLY A 8 -3.50 -11.14 14.41
N LEU A 9 -4.57 -11.02 13.64
CA LEU A 9 -4.96 -12.03 12.65
C LEU A 9 -3.84 -12.17 11.62
N ARG A 10 -3.31 -13.39 11.47
CA ARG A 10 -2.23 -13.71 10.53
C ARG A 10 -2.83 -14.43 9.33
N LEU A 11 -2.59 -13.89 8.14
CA LEU A 11 -3.01 -14.49 6.89
C LEU A 11 -1.79 -15.06 6.17
N PRO A 12 -1.64 -16.38 6.05
CA PRO A 12 -0.58 -17.00 5.27
C PRO A 12 -0.92 -16.95 3.77
N GLY A 13 0.11 -16.81 2.94
CA GLY A 13 0.01 -16.99 1.48
C GLY A 13 -0.88 -16.00 0.73
N LEU A 14 -1.09 -14.79 1.26
CA LEU A 14 -1.91 -13.75 0.63
C LEU A 14 -1.25 -13.28 -0.69
N PRO A 15 -1.95 -13.33 -1.85
CA PRO A 15 -1.44 -12.78 -3.10
C PRO A 15 -1.23 -11.27 -2.98
N LEU A 16 -0.10 -10.77 -3.47
CA LEU A 16 0.21 -9.34 -3.44
C LEU A 16 0.19 -8.74 -4.84
N PHE A 17 -0.49 -7.60 -4.96
CA PHE A 17 -0.42 -6.70 -6.09
C PHE A 17 0.18 -5.37 -5.65
N SER A 18 0.90 -4.69 -6.53
CA SER A 18 1.40 -3.35 -6.28
C SER A 18 1.45 -2.58 -7.58
N LEU A 19 1.06 -1.30 -7.52
CA LEU A 19 1.22 -0.34 -8.61
C LEU A 19 2.38 0.64 -8.32
N GLY A 20 3.17 0.38 -7.26
CA GLY A 20 4.25 1.26 -6.81
C GLY A 20 3.79 2.62 -6.25
N GLN A 21 2.48 2.74 -5.98
CA GLN A 21 1.86 3.94 -5.43
C GLN A 21 1.10 3.58 -4.16
N PRO A 22 0.84 4.55 -3.28
CA PRO A 22 0.05 4.30 -2.07
C PRO A 22 -1.45 4.18 -2.42
N TRP A 23 -2.20 3.42 -1.61
CA TRP A 23 -3.61 3.07 -1.89
C TRP A 23 -4.50 4.29 -2.19
N HIS A 24 -4.32 5.38 -1.46
CA HIS A 24 -5.13 6.59 -1.63
C HIS A 24 -4.96 7.29 -2.99
N SER A 25 -3.83 7.08 -3.66
CA SER A 25 -3.57 7.68 -4.97
C SER A 25 -4.20 6.90 -6.10
N VAL A 26 -4.47 5.61 -5.89
CA VAL A 26 -4.99 4.69 -6.91
C VAL A 26 -6.47 4.35 -6.71
N MET A 27 -7.05 4.73 -5.58
CA MET A 27 -8.48 4.54 -5.32
C MET A 27 -9.34 5.57 -6.08
N ASN A 28 -10.53 5.16 -6.48
CA ASN A 28 -11.54 6.03 -7.07
C ASN A 28 -12.18 6.96 -6.01
N SER A 29 -13.13 7.80 -6.43
CA SER A 29 -13.88 8.70 -5.54
C SER A 29 -14.66 7.99 -4.43
N GLU A 30 -14.94 6.70 -4.59
CA GLU A 30 -15.62 5.85 -3.60
C GLU A 30 -14.64 5.16 -2.64
N GLY A 31 -13.33 5.39 -2.78
CA GLY A 31 -12.30 4.74 -1.98
C GLY A 31 -12.00 3.30 -2.38
N LYS A 32 -12.41 2.90 -3.59
CA LYS A 32 -12.22 1.55 -4.16
C LYS A 32 -11.11 1.52 -5.19
N LEU A 33 -10.36 0.43 -5.23
CA LEU A 33 -9.36 0.16 -6.25
C LEU A 33 -10.00 -0.61 -7.41
N ALA A 34 -9.92 -0.04 -8.61
CA ALA A 34 -10.26 -0.75 -9.86
C ALA A 34 -8.97 -1.31 -10.47
N LEU A 35 -8.86 -2.65 -10.53
CA LEU A 35 -7.69 -3.35 -11.06
C LEU A 35 -8.06 -4.15 -12.30
N SER A 36 -7.43 -3.84 -13.43
CA SER A 36 -7.59 -4.57 -14.68
C SER A 36 -6.43 -5.52 -14.90
N LEU A 37 -6.70 -6.82 -14.94
CA LEU A 37 -5.70 -7.87 -15.12
C LEU A 37 -5.85 -8.50 -16.50
N TYR A 38 -4.82 -8.33 -17.32
CA TYR A 38 -4.79 -8.77 -18.72
C TYR A 38 -3.77 -9.89 -18.98
N GLN A 39 -2.73 -10.01 -18.15
CA GLN A 39 -1.74 -11.07 -18.28
C GLN A 39 -2.29 -12.37 -17.69
N ARG A 40 -2.14 -13.47 -18.42
CA ARG A 40 -2.67 -14.80 -18.07
C ARG A 40 -2.34 -15.21 -16.63
N GLN A 41 -1.13 -14.95 -16.17
CA GLN A 41 -0.65 -15.32 -14.83
C GLN A 41 -1.43 -14.56 -13.75
N TYR A 42 -1.68 -13.26 -13.95
CA TYR A 42 -2.49 -12.47 -13.03
C TYR A 42 -3.98 -12.82 -13.11
N VAL A 43 -4.48 -13.17 -14.29
CA VAL A 43 -5.84 -13.69 -14.46
C VAL A 43 -6.04 -15.01 -13.71
N ASP A 44 -5.06 -15.91 -13.75
CA ASP A 44 -5.09 -17.17 -13.00
C ASP A 44 -5.06 -16.94 -11.48
N VAL A 45 -4.28 -15.96 -11.02
CA VAL A 45 -4.29 -15.53 -9.61
C VAL A 45 -5.65 -14.94 -9.23
N ALA A 46 -6.24 -14.09 -10.07
CA ALA A 46 -7.57 -13.54 -9.85
C ALA A 46 -8.64 -14.62 -9.77
N ARG A 47 -8.59 -15.64 -10.64
CA ARG A 47 -9.49 -16.80 -10.58
C ARG A 47 -9.41 -17.51 -9.23
N LYS A 48 -8.19 -17.69 -8.70
CA LYS A 48 -7.97 -18.29 -7.36
C LYS A 48 -8.48 -17.40 -6.22
N ILE A 49 -8.32 -16.07 -6.33
CA ILE A 49 -8.83 -15.11 -5.34
C ILE A 49 -10.35 -15.16 -5.30
N LEU A 50 -10.99 -15.10 -6.47
CA LEU A 50 -12.45 -15.12 -6.61
C LEU A 50 -13.08 -16.45 -6.15
N ALA A 51 -12.37 -17.56 -6.35
CA ALA A 51 -12.80 -18.89 -5.86
C ALA A 51 -12.56 -19.11 -4.35
N SER A 52 -11.81 -18.23 -3.69
CA SER A 52 -11.53 -18.32 -2.25
C SER A 52 -12.27 -17.22 -1.48
N ASN A 53 -11.59 -16.50 -0.59
CA ASN A 53 -12.17 -15.50 0.28
C ASN A 53 -12.36 -14.13 -0.39
N LYS A 54 -12.08 -14.00 -1.70
CA LYS A 54 -12.15 -12.73 -2.44
C LYS A 54 -11.27 -11.62 -1.84
N GLN A 55 -10.10 -12.00 -1.31
CA GLN A 55 -9.15 -11.06 -0.69
C GLN A 55 -7.77 -11.16 -1.34
N PHE A 56 -7.11 -10.02 -1.46
CA PHE A 56 -5.71 -9.92 -1.82
C PHE A 56 -5.03 -8.80 -1.04
N GLY A 57 -3.71 -8.76 -1.04
CA GLY A 57 -2.95 -7.67 -0.44
C GLY A 57 -2.50 -6.67 -1.49
N TYR A 58 -2.69 -5.40 -1.21
CA TYR A 58 -2.07 -4.30 -1.95
C TYR A 58 -0.82 -3.83 -1.21
N ALA A 59 0.34 -3.93 -1.84
CA ALA A 59 1.58 -3.39 -1.31
C ALA A 59 1.82 -1.98 -1.84
N GLU A 60 2.12 -1.05 -0.93
CA GLU A 60 2.35 0.37 -1.27
C GLU A 60 3.68 0.58 -2.02
N SER A 61 4.65 -0.33 -1.86
CA SER A 61 5.97 -0.28 -2.51
C SER A 61 6.12 -1.34 -3.59
N TYR A 62 6.75 -0.99 -4.71
CA TYR A 62 7.19 -1.94 -5.75
C TYR A 62 8.71 -1.92 -5.91
N PRO A 63 9.40 -3.07 -5.84
CA PRO A 63 8.88 -4.39 -5.45
C PRO A 63 8.47 -4.41 -3.96
N PRO A 64 7.51 -5.27 -3.58
CA PRO A 64 7.14 -5.45 -2.17
C PRO A 64 8.33 -5.97 -1.36
N ARG A 65 8.44 -5.56 -0.09
CA ARG A 65 9.54 -5.93 0.80
C ARG A 65 9.02 -6.44 2.14
N GLU A 66 9.78 -7.31 2.78
CA GLU A 66 9.45 -7.75 4.13
C GLU A 66 9.53 -6.58 5.12
N GLY A 67 8.62 -6.55 6.09
CA GLY A 67 8.53 -5.50 7.09
C GLY A 67 7.75 -4.26 6.66
N THR A 68 7.41 -4.10 5.38
CA THR A 68 6.58 -2.98 4.89
C THR A 68 5.10 -3.22 5.16
N SER A 69 4.34 -2.14 5.02
CA SER A 69 2.89 -2.14 5.19
C SER A 69 2.16 -2.26 3.85
N GLY A 70 0.90 -2.69 3.94
CA GLY A 70 -0.02 -2.73 2.81
C GLY A 70 -1.46 -2.64 3.27
N VAL A 71 -2.36 -2.69 2.30
CA VAL A 71 -3.82 -2.64 2.49
C VAL A 71 -4.41 -3.96 2.05
N LEU A 72 -5.17 -4.60 2.93
CA LEU A 72 -5.99 -5.76 2.58
C LEU A 72 -7.11 -5.27 1.66
N ALA A 73 -7.17 -5.77 0.44
CA ALA A 73 -8.19 -5.42 -0.53
C ALA A 73 -9.24 -6.54 -0.56
N LEU A 74 -10.51 -6.16 -0.39
CA LEU A 74 -11.66 -7.05 -0.47
C LEU A 74 -12.35 -6.82 -1.81
N VAL A 75 -12.44 -7.84 -2.66
CA VAL A 75 -13.12 -7.73 -3.95
C VAL A 75 -14.63 -7.67 -3.70
N GLU A 76 -15.22 -6.51 -4.02
CA GLU A 76 -16.66 -6.28 -3.92
C GLU A 76 -17.37 -6.70 -5.19
N ASP A 77 -16.82 -6.31 -6.34
CA ASP A 77 -17.39 -6.59 -7.65
C ASP A 77 -16.29 -7.03 -8.63
N PHE A 78 -16.66 -7.84 -9.62
CA PHE A 78 -15.74 -8.28 -10.67
C PHE A 78 -16.45 -8.49 -11.99
N ARG A 79 -15.73 -8.26 -13.09
CA ARG A 79 -16.23 -8.48 -14.45
C ARG A 79 -15.20 -9.22 -15.28
N TRP A 80 -15.61 -10.34 -15.88
CA TRP A 80 -14.85 -11.03 -16.92
C TRP A 80 -15.11 -10.35 -18.26
N ILE A 81 -14.05 -10.15 -19.03
CA ILE A 81 -14.09 -9.51 -20.35
C ILE A 81 -13.49 -10.49 -21.33
N GLY A 82 -14.25 -10.84 -22.37
CA GLY A 82 -13.78 -11.70 -23.48
C GLY A 82 -14.25 -13.16 -23.47
N GLU A 83 -15.12 -13.60 -22.55
CA GLU A 83 -15.67 -14.97 -22.60
C GLU A 83 -16.96 -15.07 -23.43
N ASP A 84 -17.74 -13.98 -23.58
CA ASP A 84 -19.02 -13.93 -24.33
C ASP A 84 -19.20 -12.68 -25.23
N SER A 85 -18.13 -11.95 -25.54
CA SER A 85 -18.25 -10.76 -26.39
C SER A 85 -18.07 -11.16 -27.86
N GLU A 86 -19.14 -11.05 -28.66
CA GLU A 86 -19.25 -11.31 -30.12
C GLU A 86 -18.25 -10.55 -31.03
N HIS A 87 -17.19 -9.95 -30.48
CA HIS A 87 -16.19 -9.22 -31.24
C HIS A 87 -14.85 -9.96 -31.17
N HIS A 88 -14.75 -11.03 -31.97
CA HIS A 88 -13.49 -11.68 -32.29
C HIS A 88 -12.58 -10.69 -33.01
N VAL A 89 -11.58 -10.15 -32.31
CA VAL A 89 -10.42 -9.52 -32.95
C VAL A 89 -9.40 -10.62 -33.25
N PRO A 90 -9.12 -10.94 -34.52
CA PRO A 90 -8.21 -12.04 -34.86
C PRO A 90 -6.76 -11.60 -34.56
N GLY A 91 -6.09 -12.31 -33.64
CA GLY A 91 -4.66 -12.12 -33.36
C GLY A 91 -4.27 -12.15 -31.88
N TYR A 92 -5.22 -12.00 -30.96
CA TYR A 92 -5.02 -12.23 -29.53
C TYR A 92 -5.79 -13.48 -29.13
N GLY A 93 -5.08 -14.59 -28.88
CA GLY A 93 -5.71 -15.83 -28.44
C GLY A 93 -6.49 -15.60 -27.14
N SER A 94 -7.79 -15.92 -27.15
CA SER A 94 -8.69 -16.08 -26.00
C SER A 94 -8.29 -15.27 -24.74
N GLY A 95 -8.38 -13.95 -24.83
CA GLY A 95 -7.96 -13.03 -23.78
C GLY A 95 -9.08 -12.81 -22.75
N SER A 96 -9.25 -13.74 -21.82
CA SER A 96 -10.13 -13.57 -20.66
C SER A 96 -9.53 -12.55 -19.68
N GLN A 97 -9.70 -11.26 -19.94
CA GLN A 97 -9.35 -10.19 -18.99
C GLN A 97 -10.31 -10.23 -17.80
N VAL A 98 -9.84 -9.81 -16.62
CA VAL A 98 -10.71 -9.60 -15.46
C VAL A 98 -10.51 -8.20 -14.89
N GLN A 99 -11.62 -7.53 -14.61
CA GLN A 99 -11.65 -6.29 -13.83
C GLN A 99 -12.13 -6.60 -12.43
N LEU A 100 -11.38 -6.16 -11.42
CA LEU A 100 -11.71 -6.30 -10.01
C LEU A 100 -11.96 -4.91 -9.42
N LEU A 101 -13.07 -4.75 -8.72
CA LEU A 101 -13.37 -3.58 -7.91
C LEU A 101 -13.26 -3.95 -6.44
N SER A 102 -12.32 -3.32 -5.73
CA SER A 102 -11.94 -3.76 -4.38
C SER A 102 -11.95 -2.62 -3.37
N ALA A 103 -12.54 -2.86 -2.20
CA ALA A 103 -12.53 -1.92 -1.08
C ALA A 103 -11.41 -2.24 -0.08
N SER A 104 -11.05 -1.25 0.74
CA SER A 104 -10.06 -1.42 1.81
C SER A 104 -10.68 -2.19 2.99
N GLY A 105 -10.14 -3.38 3.26
CA GLY A 105 -10.46 -4.23 4.40
C GLY A 105 -9.55 -4.06 5.62
N GLY A 106 -8.66 -3.06 5.61
CA GLY A 106 -7.75 -2.74 6.72
C GLY A 106 -6.27 -2.84 6.36
N ARG A 107 -5.39 -2.38 7.25
CA ARG A 107 -3.93 -2.39 7.01
C ARG A 107 -3.28 -3.67 7.53
N PHE A 108 -2.22 -4.10 6.87
CA PHE A 108 -1.38 -5.20 7.33
C PHE A 108 0.10 -4.85 7.25
N ARG A 109 0.91 -5.66 7.93
CA ARG A 109 2.36 -5.71 7.78
C ARG A 109 2.80 -7.03 7.14
N ILE A 110 3.72 -6.96 6.20
CA ILE A 110 4.35 -8.13 5.57
C ILE A 110 5.36 -8.71 6.55
N LEU A 111 5.15 -9.95 6.99
CA LEU A 111 6.08 -10.66 7.88
C LEU A 111 7.10 -11.47 7.09
N LYS A 112 6.63 -12.18 6.07
CA LYS A 112 7.44 -13.03 5.21
C LYS A 112 6.89 -12.99 3.80
N MET A 113 7.77 -13.00 2.81
CA MET A 113 7.37 -12.96 1.41
C MET A 113 7.98 -14.14 0.64
N SER A 114 7.22 -14.65 -0.32
CA SER A 114 7.66 -15.61 -1.32
C SER A 114 7.42 -15.01 -2.69
N LYS A 115 8.40 -15.16 -3.57
CA LYS A 115 8.36 -14.74 -4.96
C LYS A 115 8.32 -15.97 -5.85
N GLU A 116 7.44 -15.95 -6.83
CA GLU A 116 7.26 -16.99 -7.83
C GLU A 116 7.40 -16.34 -9.20
N THR A 117 8.39 -16.77 -10.01
CA THR A 117 8.57 -16.25 -11.36
C THR A 117 7.90 -17.21 -12.35
N VAL A 118 6.88 -16.74 -13.05
CA VAL A 118 6.13 -17.50 -14.06
C VAL A 118 6.18 -16.74 -15.37
N ASP A 119 6.72 -17.36 -16.42
CA ASP A 119 6.86 -16.75 -17.76
C ASP A 119 7.53 -15.36 -17.75
N GLY A 120 8.51 -15.16 -16.86
CA GLY A 120 9.23 -13.89 -16.71
C GLY A 120 8.49 -12.82 -15.89
N LEU A 121 7.29 -13.13 -15.39
CA LEU A 121 6.53 -12.26 -14.48
C LEU A 121 6.69 -12.69 -13.03
N GLU A 122 6.84 -11.71 -12.16
CA GLU A 122 7.09 -11.91 -10.74
C GLU A 122 5.78 -11.83 -9.95
N LEU A 123 5.30 -12.97 -9.49
CA LEU A 123 4.14 -13.07 -8.62
C LEU A 123 4.60 -13.10 -7.16
N TYR A 124 4.00 -12.24 -6.35
CA TYR A 124 4.35 -12.09 -4.94
C TYR A 124 3.25 -12.68 -4.06
N ARG A 125 3.64 -13.47 -3.06
CA ARG A 125 2.74 -13.91 -1.99
C ARG A 125 3.36 -13.63 -0.65
N ALA A 126 2.56 -13.24 0.33
CA ALA A 126 3.05 -12.86 1.64
C ALA A 126 2.28 -13.49 2.77
N HIS A 127 3.01 -13.74 3.86
CA HIS A 127 2.44 -13.97 5.18
C HIS A 127 2.31 -12.62 5.84
N VAL A 128 1.08 -12.20 6.10
CA VAL A 128 0.80 -10.87 6.62
C VAL A 128 0.19 -10.94 8.00
N GLN A 129 0.45 -9.93 8.80
CA GLN A 129 -0.22 -9.70 10.08
C GLN A 129 -1.08 -8.45 9.94
N LEU A 130 -2.39 -8.62 10.15
CA LEU A 130 -3.33 -7.51 10.17
C LEU A 130 -3.12 -6.66 11.42
N PHE A 131 -3.17 -5.35 11.25
CA PHE A 131 -3.18 -4.42 12.37
C PHE A 131 -4.56 -4.48 13.05
N ALA A 132 -4.58 -4.65 14.37
CA ALA A 132 -5.81 -4.45 15.13
C ALA A 132 -6.18 -2.95 15.10
N GLU A 133 -7.46 -2.60 15.14
CA GLU A 133 -7.90 -1.19 15.18
C GLU A 133 -7.21 -0.36 16.27
N ARG A 134 -6.85 -0.96 17.40
CA ARG A 134 -6.09 -0.29 18.47
C ARG A 134 -4.64 0.02 18.09
N ASP A 135 -4.00 -0.78 17.25
CA ASP A 135 -2.62 -0.54 16.81
C ASP A 135 -2.54 0.54 15.72
N LEU A 136 -3.63 0.76 14.98
CA LEU A 136 -3.75 1.91 14.09
C LEU A 136 -3.58 3.21 14.89
N THR A 137 -4.22 3.33 16.06
CA THR A 137 -4.14 4.55 16.89
C THR A 137 -2.77 4.81 17.53
N ARG A 138 -1.94 3.77 17.75
CA ARG A 138 -0.65 3.91 18.45
C ARG A 138 0.51 4.27 17.52
N GLY A 139 0.38 4.02 16.22
CA GLY A 139 1.26 4.55 15.17
C GLY A 139 0.73 5.83 14.49
N ALA A 140 -0.59 6.07 14.56
CA ALA A 140 -1.29 7.18 13.89
C ALA A 140 -1.13 8.56 14.55
N GLY A 141 -0.57 8.65 15.76
CA GLY A 141 -0.41 9.94 16.44
C GLY A 141 0.50 10.93 15.70
N ALA A 142 1.42 10.44 14.88
CA ALA A 142 2.35 11.30 14.11
C ALA A 142 2.06 11.31 12.60
N GLU A 143 1.58 10.21 12.02
CA GLU A 143 1.50 10.10 10.55
C GLU A 143 0.07 10.09 9.99
N ALA A 144 -0.95 9.69 10.78
CA ALA A 144 -2.32 9.66 10.27
C ALA A 144 -3.00 11.04 10.30
N MET A 145 -2.66 11.92 11.26
CA MET A 145 -3.15 13.30 11.23
C MET A 145 -2.51 14.15 10.13
N ALA A 146 -1.28 13.83 9.72
CA ALA A 146 -0.67 14.48 8.55
C ALA A 146 -1.34 14.01 7.24
N TYR A 147 -1.70 12.72 7.16
CA TYR A 147 -2.26 12.11 5.97
C TYR A 147 -3.71 12.51 5.63
N TRP A 148 -4.53 12.87 6.64
CA TRP A 148 -5.89 13.37 6.42
C TRP A 148 -5.98 14.91 6.32
N ASN A 149 -5.01 15.65 6.87
CA ASN A 149 -4.97 17.12 6.78
C ASN A 149 -4.44 17.64 5.43
N ASP A 150 -3.85 16.80 4.59
CA ASP A 150 -3.37 17.21 3.26
C ASP A 150 -4.52 17.53 2.28
N LYS A 151 -5.77 17.16 2.63
CA LYS A 151 -6.96 17.51 1.84
C LYS A 151 -7.51 18.93 2.07
N THR A 152 -6.91 19.75 2.94
CA THR A 152 -7.35 21.15 3.14
C THR A 152 -6.36 22.21 2.63
N ALA A 153 -5.20 21.82 2.13
CA ALA A 153 -4.26 22.77 1.51
C ALA A 153 -4.53 22.90 0.01
N GLY A 154 -5.52 23.73 -0.34
CA GLY A 154 -5.67 24.25 -1.71
C GLY A 154 -4.43 25.08 -2.13
N PRO A 155 -4.23 25.31 -3.44
CA PRO A 155 -3.09 26.05 -3.93
C PRO A 155 -3.36 27.55 -3.79
N GLU A 156 -2.74 28.22 -2.81
CA GLU A 156 -2.58 29.67 -2.88
C GLU A 156 -1.10 30.03 -2.84
N GLU A 157 -0.57 30.34 -4.02
CA GLU A 157 0.46 31.36 -4.17
C GLU A 157 -0.08 32.68 -3.63
N GLY A 158 0.65 33.36 -2.74
CA GLY A 158 0.21 34.70 -2.31
C GLY A 158 0.92 35.26 -1.08
N SER A 159 2.19 35.61 -1.23
CA SER A 159 2.80 36.84 -0.71
C SER A 159 2.14 37.54 0.51
N ARG A 160 2.77 37.48 1.69
CA ARG A 160 3.05 38.71 2.47
C ARG A 160 4.13 38.51 3.52
N ALA A 161 5.09 39.41 3.44
CA ALA A 161 6.23 39.53 4.32
C ALA A 161 5.89 40.18 5.68
N THR A 162 6.86 40.03 6.59
CA THR A 162 7.29 41.01 7.61
C THR A 162 6.61 40.99 8.98
N SER A 163 7.35 40.49 9.97
CA SER A 163 7.78 41.22 11.19
C SER A 163 8.54 40.21 12.10
N VAL A 164 9.87 40.14 12.11
CA VAL A 164 10.86 41.00 12.79
C VAL A 164 10.83 40.92 14.34
N LEU A 165 11.98 40.45 14.89
CA LEU A 165 12.60 40.66 16.22
C LEU A 165 11.88 40.08 17.45
N THR A 166 12.46 39.13 18.19
CA THR A 166 13.53 39.29 19.21
C THR A 166 13.81 37.87 19.75
N SER A 167 14.94 37.43 20.28
CA SER A 167 16.11 38.03 20.92
C SER A 167 17.18 36.91 21.03
N ALA A 168 18.47 37.29 20.99
CA ALA A 168 19.64 36.47 21.31
C ALA A 168 19.46 35.64 22.60
N THR A 169 20.17 34.54 22.87
CA THR A 169 21.62 34.52 23.11
C THR A 169 22.14 33.08 23.36
N ARG A 170 23.39 32.84 22.93
CA ARG A 170 24.40 31.84 23.40
C ARG A 170 24.40 30.44 22.78
N CYS A 171 25.06 30.38 21.63
CA CYS A 171 25.94 29.29 21.25
C CYS A 171 27.15 29.27 22.21
N ALA A 172 27.40 28.14 22.87
CA ALA A 172 28.65 27.89 23.59
C ALA A 172 29.12 26.47 23.29
N CYS A 173 29.97 26.33 22.28
CA CYS A 173 30.82 25.14 22.11
C CYS A 173 32.27 25.64 22.10
N ALA A 174 32.89 25.64 23.27
CA ALA A 174 34.29 25.95 23.45
C ALA A 174 35.12 24.76 22.94
N ARG A 175 35.97 25.00 21.93
CA ARG A 175 37.04 24.07 21.55
C ARG A 175 38.37 24.79 21.73
N GLN A 176 39.06 24.41 22.80
CA GLN A 176 40.37 24.89 23.20
C GLN A 176 41.43 24.38 22.22
N LEU A 177 42.13 25.31 21.56
CA LEU A 177 43.35 25.05 20.80
C LEU A 177 44.53 25.00 21.79
N GLN A 178 45.21 23.85 21.88
CA GLN A 178 46.54 23.77 22.47
C GLN A 178 47.57 23.72 21.33
N THR A 179 48.41 24.75 21.32
CA THR A 179 49.60 24.91 20.50
C THR A 179 50.69 23.96 20.96
N ALA A 180 51.33 23.27 20.01
CA ALA A 180 52.52 22.45 20.24
C ALA A 180 53.63 22.84 19.24
N LYS A 181 54.88 22.72 19.72
CA LYS A 181 56.20 22.92 19.10
C LYS A 181 56.74 24.35 19.30
N SER A 182 57.74 24.53 20.18
CA SER A 182 59.14 24.04 20.20
C SER A 182 60.04 24.77 19.22
#